data_AF-A0A7C3RDU3-F1
#
_entry.id   AF-A0A7C3RDU3-F1
#
_cell.length_a   1.000
_cell.length_b   1.000
_cell.length_c   1.000
_cell.angle_alpha   90.00
_cell.angle_beta   90.00
_cell.angle_gamma   90.00
#
_symmetry.space_group_name_H-M   'P 1'
#
loop_
_entity.id
_entity.type
_entity.pdbx_description
1 polymer ?
#
loop_
_entity_poly.entity_id
_entity_poly.type
_entity_poly.pdbx_seq_one_letter_code
_entity_poly.pdbx_strand_id
1 'polypeptide(L)'
;MKKLLILLFLTFYAYAQTLTKIEFTGDVDLITGEFDRATLLKVCHIEYPSIYKIWKEDPTFERSQVQGFVENLKQYTQSMGYYKAKVSSKIEDETIYLNIQKNAP
;
A
#
# COMPACT_ATOMS: atom_id res chain seq x y z
N MET A 1 40.82 4.12 5.39
CA MET A 1 39.93 4.56 4.29
C MET A 1 39.14 3.40 3.66
N LYS A 2 39.78 2.31 3.19
CA LYS A 2 39.08 1.14 2.60
C LYS A 2 37.95 0.52 3.47
N LYS A 3 38.13 0.45 4.80
CA LYS A 3 37.13 -0.14 5.72
C LYS A 3 35.87 0.74 5.91
N LEU A 4 35.98 2.05 5.69
CA LEU A 4 34.89 3.01 5.86
C LEU A 4 33.92 2.97 4.66
N LEU A 5 34.44 2.72 3.46
CA LEU A 5 33.66 2.50 2.24
C LEU A 5 32.78 1.24 2.32
N ILE A 6 33.29 0.15 2.87
CA ILE A 6 32.54 -1.11 3.00
C ILE A 6 31.35 -0.94 3.96
N LEU A 7 31.52 -0.17 5.05
CA LEU A 7 30.45 0.11 6.01
C LEU A 7 29.33 0.97 5.36
N LEU A 8 29.71 1.93 4.52
CA LEU A 8 28.78 2.83 3.82
C LEU A 8 27.95 2.09 2.75
N PHE A 9 28.56 1.12 2.04
CA PHE A 9 27.84 0.27 1.10
C PHE A 9 26.83 -0.65 1.79
N LEU A 10 27.17 -1.18 2.98
CA LEU A 10 26.28 -2.09 3.71
C LEU A 10 24.99 -1.39 4.20
N THR A 11 25.08 -0.13 4.63
CA THR A 11 23.90 0.66 5.03
C THR A 11 22.98 1.00 3.85
N PHE A 12 23.51 1.07 2.63
CA PHE A 12 22.71 1.35 1.43
C PHE A 12 21.86 0.14 0.99
N TYR A 13 22.41 -1.07 1.10
CA TYR A 13 21.67 -2.30 0.76
C TYR A 13 20.47 -2.55 1.67
N ALA A 14 20.56 -2.21 2.96
CA ALA A 14 19.46 -2.40 3.91
C ALA A 14 18.28 -1.43 3.68
N TYR A 15 18.50 -0.30 3.00
CA TYR A 15 17.46 0.69 2.73
C TYR A 15 16.66 0.39 1.46
N ALA A 16 17.12 -0.55 0.63
CA ALA A 16 16.55 -0.84 -0.69
C ALA A 16 15.47 -1.93 -0.68
N GLN A 17 14.80 -2.19 0.44
CA GLN A 17 13.65 -3.09 0.45
C GLN A 17 12.49 -2.42 -0.29
N THR A 18 12.35 -2.76 -1.57
CA THR A 18 11.29 -2.29 -2.46
C THR A 18 9.99 -3.01 -2.12
N LEU A 19 8.93 -2.25 -1.85
CA LEU A 19 7.60 -2.81 -1.65
C LEU A 19 6.97 -2.93 -3.03
N THR A 20 6.57 -4.14 -3.41
CA THR A 20 6.13 -4.46 -4.78
C THR A 20 4.65 -4.77 -4.83
N LYS A 21 4.03 -5.04 -3.69
CA LYS A 21 2.66 -5.54 -3.63
C LYS A 21 1.81 -4.80 -2.62
N ILE A 22 0.53 -4.62 -2.97
CA ILE A 22 -0.49 -4.06 -2.08
C ILE A 22 -1.67 -5.02 -2.00
N GLU A 23 -2.04 -5.35 -0.77
CA GLU A 23 -3.20 -6.19 -0.44
C GLU A 23 -4.15 -5.42 0.48
N PHE A 24 -5.43 -5.42 0.11
CA PHE A 24 -6.49 -4.85 0.94
C PHE A 24 -7.16 -5.97 1.74
N THR A 25 -7.35 -5.75 3.04
CA THR A 25 -7.85 -6.75 3.98
C THR A 25 -8.94 -6.17 4.90
N GLY A 26 -9.67 -7.04 5.59
CA GLY A 26 -10.77 -6.65 6.48
C GLY A 26 -12.11 -6.60 5.76
N ASP A 27 -12.87 -5.53 5.98
CA ASP A 27 -14.22 -5.33 5.42
C ASP A 27 -14.16 -4.82 3.97
N VAL A 28 -13.62 -5.63 3.07
CA VAL A 28 -13.44 -5.32 1.64
C VAL A 28 -14.35 -6.16 0.75
N ASP A 29 -14.71 -5.64 -0.43
CA ASP A 29 -15.57 -6.35 -1.38
C ASP A 29 -14.72 -7.26 -2.29
N LEU A 30 -15.08 -8.55 -2.38
CA LEU A 30 -14.30 -9.55 -3.14
C LEU A 30 -14.38 -9.38 -4.66
N ILE A 31 -15.46 -8.79 -5.18
CA ILE A 31 -15.71 -8.68 -6.62
C ILE A 31 -15.99 -7.23 -7.01
N THR A 32 -17.17 -6.71 -6.65
CA THR A 32 -17.62 -5.36 -6.97
C THR A 32 -18.29 -4.72 -5.78
N GLY A 33 -17.96 -3.46 -5.52
CA GLY A 33 -18.56 -2.72 -4.42
C GLY A 33 -17.79 -1.43 -4.11
N GLU A 34 -18.27 -0.70 -3.12
CA GLU A 34 -17.62 0.52 -2.62
C GLU A 34 -16.19 0.29 -2.12
N PHE A 35 -15.87 -0.92 -1.66
CA PHE A 35 -14.55 -1.30 -1.17
C PHE A 35 -13.94 -2.42 -2.00
N ASP A 36 -14.26 -2.48 -3.30
CA ASP A 36 -13.57 -3.38 -4.20
C ASP A 36 -12.13 -2.93 -4.48
N ARG A 37 -11.29 -3.88 -4.90
CA ARG A 37 -9.85 -3.63 -5.11
C ARG A 37 -9.59 -2.50 -6.11
N ALA A 38 -10.37 -2.41 -7.18
CA ALA A 38 -10.17 -1.38 -8.21
C ALA A 38 -10.43 0.02 -7.65
N THR A 39 -11.48 0.17 -6.86
CA THR A 39 -11.83 1.42 -6.18
C THR A 39 -10.78 1.80 -5.14
N LEU A 40 -10.34 0.86 -4.30
CA LEU A 40 -9.34 1.13 -3.27
C LEU A 40 -7.96 1.49 -3.84
N LEU A 41 -7.55 0.87 -4.95
CA LEU A 41 -6.35 1.26 -5.68
C LEU A 41 -6.45 2.70 -6.19
N LYS A 42 -7.61 3.07 -6.76
CA LYS A 42 -7.85 4.42 -7.27
C LYS A 42 -7.81 5.47 -6.17
N VAL A 43 -8.41 5.19 -5.00
CA VAL A 43 -8.36 6.06 -3.81
C VAL A 43 -6.92 6.30 -3.35
N CYS A 44 -6.08 5.28 -3.42
CA CYS A 44 -4.66 5.37 -3.08
C CYS A 44 -3.78 5.94 -4.21
N HIS A 45 -4.37 6.33 -5.35
CA HIS A 45 -3.66 6.78 -6.55
C HIS A 45 -2.62 5.76 -7.08
N ILE A 46 -2.95 4.48 -6.98
CA ILE A 46 -2.09 3.38 -7.47
C ILE A 46 -2.62 2.92 -8.82
N GLU A 47 -1.74 2.86 -9.82
CA GLU A 47 -2.06 2.38 -11.15
C GLU A 47 -1.15 1.20 -11.53
N TYR A 48 -1.75 0.01 -11.64
CA TYR A 48 -1.08 -1.15 -12.22
C TYR A 48 -1.17 -1.08 -13.75
N PRO A 49 -0.14 -1.54 -14.47
CA PRO A 49 -0.22 -1.68 -15.91
C PRO A 49 -1.40 -2.57 -16.31
N SER A 50 -2.06 -2.23 -17.42
CA SER A 50 -3.08 -3.09 -18.01
C SER A 50 -2.48 -4.42 -18.44
N ILE A 51 -3.25 -5.51 -18.40
CA ILE A 51 -2.78 -6.89 -18.67
C ILE A 51 -2.07 -7.03 -20.03
N TYR A 52 -2.46 -6.24 -21.03
CA TYR A 52 -1.84 -6.26 -22.36
C TYR A 52 -0.51 -5.48 -22.46
N LYS A 53 -0.16 -4.67 -21.44
CA LYS A 53 1.07 -3.88 -21.37
C LYS A 53 2.20 -4.70 -20.74
N ILE A 54 2.51 -5.85 -21.33
CA ILE A 54 3.52 -6.80 -20.84
C ILE A 54 4.93 -6.20 -20.73
N TRP A 55 5.19 -5.06 -21.36
CA TRP A 55 6.48 -4.34 -21.30
C TRP A 55 6.60 -3.36 -20.14
N LYS A 56 5.51 -3.10 -19.40
CA LYS A 56 5.50 -2.17 -18.28
C LYS A 56 5.51 -2.94 -16.97
N GLU A 57 6.49 -2.65 -16.13
CA GLU A 57 6.60 -3.26 -14.80
C GLU A 57 5.51 -2.74 -13.85
N ASP A 58 5.20 -3.55 -12.85
CA ASP A 58 4.31 -3.17 -11.76
C ASP A 58 4.93 -2.03 -10.93
N PRO A 59 4.08 -1.18 -10.32
CA PRO A 59 4.57 -0.09 -9.47
C PRO A 59 5.33 -0.65 -8.26
N THR A 60 6.41 0.04 -7.89
CA THR A 60 7.09 -0.14 -6.62
C THR A 60 6.77 1.01 -5.68
N PHE A 61 6.82 0.76 -4.38
CA PHE A 61 6.41 1.71 -3.36
C PHE A 61 7.52 1.92 -2.33
N GLU A 62 7.63 3.15 -1.89
CA GLU A 62 8.45 3.52 -0.75
C GLU A 62 7.65 3.39 0.55
N ARG A 63 8.34 3.05 1.64
CA ARG A 63 7.75 3.02 3.00
C ARG A 63 7.12 4.37 3.38
N SER A 64 7.65 5.47 2.86
CA SER A 64 7.15 6.84 3.06
C SER A 64 5.71 7.04 2.55
N GLN A 65 5.32 6.31 1.49
CA GLN A 65 4.01 6.45 0.84
C GLN A 65 2.89 5.75 1.60
N VAL A 66 3.22 4.75 2.42
CA VAL A 66 2.25 3.90 3.14
C VAL A 66 1.32 4.73 4.02
N GLN A 67 1.84 5.77 4.67
CA GLN A 67 1.04 6.66 5.50
C GLN A 67 0.01 7.45 4.67
N GLY A 68 0.36 7.85 3.45
CA GLY A 68 -0.55 8.50 2.51
C GLY A 68 -1.70 7.60 2.09
N PHE A 69 -1.42 6.32 1.83
CA PHE A 69 -2.47 5.34 1.51
C PHE A 69 -3.47 5.17 2.67
N VAL A 70 -2.97 5.08 3.90
CA VAL A 70 -3.83 5.00 5.09
C VAL A 70 -4.71 6.24 5.22
N GLU A 71 -4.17 7.44 5.01
CA GLU A 71 -4.93 8.69 5.12
C GLU A 71 -6.00 8.81 4.03
N ASN A 72 -5.67 8.50 2.78
CA ASN A 72 -6.64 8.50 1.68
C ASN A 72 -7.80 7.53 1.95
N LEU A 73 -7.49 6.32 2.43
CA LEU A 73 -8.51 5.33 2.79
C LEU A 73 -9.38 5.79 3.97
N LYS A 74 -8.81 6.47 4.98
CA LYS A 74 -9.60 7.04 6.08
C LYS A 74 -10.58 8.08 5.56
N GLN A 75 -10.11 9.03 4.76
CA GLN A 75 -10.96 10.06 4.17
C GLN A 75 -12.06 9.44 3.30
N TYR A 76 -11.71 8.41 2.52
CA TYR A 76 -12.68 7.66 1.72
C TYR A 76 -13.74 6.98 2.60
N THR A 77 -13.34 6.22 3.63
CA THR A 77 -14.29 5.55 4.54
C THR A 77 -15.27 6.53 5.19
N GLN A 78 -14.79 7.71 5.59
CA GLN A 78 -15.63 8.77 6.16
C GLN A 78 -16.59 9.35 5.12
N SER A 79 -16.13 9.54 3.87
CA SER A 79 -16.99 10.02 2.78
C SER A 79 -18.11 9.04 2.42
N MET A 80 -17.89 7.75 2.65
CA MET A 80 -18.88 6.68 2.49
C MET A 80 -19.80 6.48 3.70
N GLY A 81 -19.63 7.28 4.77
CA GLY A 81 -20.48 7.26 5.96
C GLY A 81 -19.95 6.38 7.12
N TYR A 82 -18.80 5.73 6.96
CA TYR A 82 -18.17 4.91 7.99
C TYR A 82 -17.27 5.75 8.92
N TYR A 83 -17.86 6.68 9.66
CA TYR A 83 -17.11 7.63 10.50
C TYR A 83 -16.29 6.98 11.63
N LYS A 84 -16.65 5.77 12.05
CA LYS A 84 -15.95 4.99 13.07
C LYS A 84 -14.96 3.97 12.47
N ALA A 85 -14.73 4.00 11.16
CA ALA A 85 -13.85 3.04 10.52
C ALA A 85 -12.41 3.17 11.05
N LYS A 86 -11.75 2.03 11.23
CA LYS A 86 -10.31 1.96 11.50
C LYS A 86 -9.58 1.51 10.24
N VAL A 87 -8.59 2.30 9.84
CA VAL A 87 -7.66 1.95 8.76
C VAL A 87 -6.26 1.84 9.35
N SER A 88 -5.58 0.75 9.02
CA SER A 88 -4.24 0.44 9.51
C SER A 88 -3.40 -0.20 8.42
N SER A 89 -2.07 -0.10 8.53
CA SER A 89 -1.15 -0.74 7.61
C SER A 89 -0.21 -1.69 8.34
N LYS A 90 0.18 -2.77 7.66
CA LYS A 90 1.26 -3.67 8.06
C LYS A 90 2.15 -3.91 6.84
N ILE A 91 3.46 -3.90 7.04
CA ILE A 91 4.42 -4.32 6.01
C ILE A 91 4.97 -5.66 6.43
N GLU A 92 4.86 -6.64 5.55
CA GLU A 92 5.40 -7.99 5.73
C GLU A 92 6.02 -8.42 4.41
N ASP A 93 7.29 -8.83 4.45
CA ASP A 93 8.13 -9.03 3.28
C ASP A 93 8.13 -7.81 2.34
N GLU A 94 7.63 -7.94 1.12
CA GLU A 94 7.52 -6.88 0.12
C GLU A 94 6.06 -6.40 -0.07
N THR A 95 5.15 -6.84 0.81
CA THR A 95 3.72 -6.57 0.70
C THR A 95 3.27 -5.55 1.74
N ILE A 96 2.56 -4.53 1.27
CA ILE A 96 1.82 -3.59 2.11
C ILE A 96 0.40 -4.13 2.27
N TYR A 97 0.04 -4.49 3.49
CA TYR A 97 -1.32 -4.83 3.87
C TYR A 97 -2.02 -3.59 4.38
N LEU A 98 -3.10 -3.18 3.71
CA LEU A 98 -3.98 -2.09 4.11
C LEU A 98 -5.28 -2.70 4.63
N ASN A 99 -5.47 -2.65 5.95
CA ASN A 99 -6.63 -3.25 6.62
C ASN A 99 -7.69 -2.17 6.92
N ILE A 100 -8.93 -2.44 6.50
CA ILE A 100 -10.09 -1.57 6.69
C ILE A 100 -11.11 -2.29 7.56
N GLN A 101 -11.53 -1.66 8.66
CA GLN A 101 -12.61 -2.13 9.53
C GLN A 101 -13.68 -1.05 9.58
N LYS A 102 -14.82 -1.29 8.94
CA LYS A 102 -15.94 -0.32 8.81
C LYS A 102 -16.63 -0.06 10.15
N ASN A 103 -16.79 -1.10 10.95
CA ASN A 103 -17.46 -1.07 12.26
C ASN A 103 -16.50 -1.40 13.40
N ALA A 104 -15.49 -0.56 13.58
CA ALA A 104 -14.59 -0.77 14.70
C ALA A 104 -15.28 -0.48 16.04
N PRO A 105 -14.99 -1.28 17.10
CA PRO A 105 -15.51 -1.04 18.44
C PRO A 105 -14.95 0.24 19.05
#